data_AF-A0A0Q3G1G8-F1
#
_entry.id   AF-A0A0Q3G1G8-F1
#
_cell.length_a   1.000
_cell.length_b   1.000
_cell.length_c   1.000
_cell.angle_alpha   90.00
_cell.angle_beta   90.00
_cell.angle_gamma   90.00
#
_symmetry.space_group_name_H-M   'P 1'
#
loop_
_entity.id
_entity.type
_entity.pdbx_description
1 polymer ?
#
loop_
_entity_poly.entity_id
_entity_poly.type
_entity_poly.pdbx_seq_one_letter_code
_entity_poly.pdbx_strand_id
1 'polypeptide(L)'
;MEGHKYGLFATSTAQSNDSSATEGAIHGVPSIEKITFYLVRLEDGAILDEKAFCNDFINLAHSIGAYLYEDLVCIVSLRYQTIHVLQIRDSGNLVEVRRIGAFCQEDDELYLHSHGQAAQGSSFLPGIKQRLLSFIFRKTWNEEPDQTLRVQHLKKKFYFHFQDYVDLIIWKVQFLDRHHLFIKFGSVDGGVSRSTEQNLAFFAVYNMETTEIVSLYQFVKKMMASLPYTCQSQSPSPYFDLTLFRYDEKLISAIDRHRNCTEHPIKFISVRQPNVVKFKIKPGSDSGASDSRAKRISSFLFHPFFPLALSIQQTYMQPTVVNVHFRR
;
A
#
# COMPACT_ATOMS: atom_id res chain seq x y z
N MET A 1 28.39 -6.26 17.76
CA MET A 1 28.02 -4.83 17.72
C MET A 1 26.52 -4.78 17.84
N GLU A 2 26.01 -4.31 18.97
CA GLU A 2 24.58 -4.05 19.12
C GLU A 2 24.25 -2.83 18.26
N GLY A 3 23.66 -3.07 17.09
CA GLY A 3 23.16 -1.99 16.24
C GLY A 3 21.96 -1.34 16.93
N HIS A 4 21.94 -0.01 16.94
CA HIS A 4 20.79 0.74 17.44
C HIS A 4 19.51 0.28 16.75
N LYS A 5 18.51 -0.10 17.54
CA LYS A 5 17.23 -0.53 17.01
C LYS A 5 16.34 0.69 16.83
N TYR A 6 15.85 0.88 15.61
CA TYR A 6 14.96 1.96 15.25
C TYR A 6 13.54 1.45 14.99
N GLY A 7 12.55 2.28 15.29
CA GLY A 7 11.17 2.11 14.87
C GLY A 7 10.71 3.31 14.04
N LEU A 8 9.87 3.04 13.04
CA LEU A 8 9.24 4.08 12.23
C LEU A 8 7.75 4.14 12.58
N PHE A 9 7.30 5.28 13.07
CA PHE A 9 5.93 5.50 13.53
C PHE A 9 5.30 6.64 12.75
N ALA A 10 3.99 6.58 12.51
CA ALA A 10 3.28 7.63 11.80
C ALA A 10 2.12 8.18 12.63
N THR A 11 1.95 9.50 12.62
CA THR A 11 0.77 10.19 13.17
C THR A 11 0.09 11.01 12.10
N SER A 12 -1.20 11.23 12.22
CA SER A 12 -1.98 12.06 11.32
C SER A 12 -2.95 12.95 12.10
N THR A 13 -3.19 14.16 11.62
CA THR A 13 -4.33 14.97 12.05
C THR A 13 -5.65 14.32 11.60
N ALA A 14 -6.79 14.84 12.08
CA ALA A 14 -8.09 14.37 11.63
C ALA A 14 -8.24 14.61 10.12
N GLN A 15 -8.86 13.65 9.43
CA GLN A 15 -9.11 13.75 8.00
C GLN A 15 -10.10 14.90 7.75
N SER A 16 -9.70 15.86 6.90
CA SER A 16 -10.60 16.90 6.41
C SER A 16 -11.28 16.42 5.14
N ASN A 17 -12.60 16.57 5.06
CA ASN A 17 -13.34 16.32 3.82
C ASN A 17 -13.20 17.46 2.80
N ASP A 18 -12.45 18.52 3.14
CA ASP A 18 -12.12 19.58 2.19
C ASP A 18 -11.20 19.02 1.10
N SER A 19 -11.82 18.68 -0.02
CA SER A 19 -11.16 18.37 -1.28
C SER A 19 -10.81 19.65 -2.03
N SER A 20 -10.34 20.69 -1.33
CA SER A 20 -9.95 21.93 -2.00
C SER A 20 -8.87 21.59 -3.04
N ALA A 21 -9.10 22.05 -4.28
CA ALA A 21 -8.24 21.76 -5.42
C ALA A 21 -6.93 22.55 -5.27
N THR A 22 -6.00 22.00 -4.50
CA THR A 22 -4.61 22.46 -4.49
C THR A 22 -3.97 22.10 -5.83
N GLU A 23 -3.14 22.98 -6.37
CA GLU A 23 -2.43 22.72 -7.63
C GLU A 23 -1.66 21.38 -7.56
N GLY A 24 -1.83 20.54 -8.58
CA GLY A 24 -1.21 19.20 -8.66
C GLY A 24 -1.90 18.09 -7.86
N ALA A 25 -2.94 18.38 -7.07
CA ALA A 25 -3.67 17.37 -6.31
C ALA A 25 -4.68 16.60 -7.18
N ILE A 26 -4.77 15.28 -7.00
CA ILE A 26 -5.79 14.44 -7.64
C ILE A 26 -7.18 14.77 -7.06
N HIS A 27 -8.10 15.14 -7.94
CA HIS A 27 -9.49 15.40 -7.59
C HIS A 27 -10.17 14.14 -7.03
N GLY A 28 -10.94 14.29 -5.94
CA GLY A 28 -11.65 13.19 -5.29
C GLY A 28 -10.83 12.40 -4.26
N VAL A 29 -9.52 12.63 -4.16
CA VAL A 29 -8.70 12.08 -3.07
C VAL A 29 -8.84 12.97 -1.83
N PRO A 30 -9.14 12.41 -0.63
CA PRO A 30 -9.22 13.19 0.60
C PRO A 30 -7.92 13.91 0.95
N SER A 31 -7.99 14.85 1.91
CA SER A 31 -6.81 15.52 2.45
C SER A 31 -6.67 15.25 3.95
N ILE A 32 -5.44 15.05 4.39
CA ILE A 32 -5.05 15.12 5.80
C ILE A 32 -4.08 16.30 5.90
N GLU A 33 -4.40 17.24 6.79
CA GLU A 33 -3.62 18.48 6.95
C GLU A 33 -2.15 18.20 7.23
N LYS A 34 -1.84 17.25 8.13
CA LYS A 34 -0.47 16.85 8.44
C LYS A 34 -0.37 15.37 8.77
N ILE A 35 0.50 14.67 8.05
CA ILE A 35 0.93 13.29 8.32
C ILE A 35 2.43 13.35 8.62
N THR A 36 2.88 12.79 9.73
CA THR A 36 4.30 12.83 10.13
C THR A 36 4.79 11.43 10.44
N PHE A 37 5.92 11.06 9.83
CA PHE A 37 6.67 9.86 10.14
C PHE A 37 7.82 10.21 11.08
N TYR A 38 7.94 9.52 12.19
CA TYR A 38 8.99 9.69 13.18
C TYR A 38 9.91 8.48 13.18
N LEU A 39 11.21 8.74 13.11
CA LEU A 39 12.24 7.75 13.40
C LEU A 39 12.52 7.79 14.90
N VAL A 40 12.27 6.69 15.59
CA VAL A 40 12.36 6.60 17.05
C VAL A 40 13.38 5.54 17.43
N ARG A 41 14.32 5.88 18.31
CA ARG A 41 15.23 4.90 18.92
C ARG A 41 14.45 4.06 19.92
N LEU A 42 14.48 2.74 19.75
CA LEU A 42 13.67 1.83 20.58
C LEU A 42 14.23 1.62 21.98
N GLU A 43 15.50 1.95 22.22
CA GLU A 43 16.16 1.77 23.53
C GLU A 43 15.59 2.72 24.59
N ASP A 44 15.37 3.99 24.22
CA ASP A 44 14.97 5.06 25.14
C ASP A 44 13.76 5.88 24.67
N GLY A 45 13.23 5.58 23.48
CA GLY A 45 12.09 6.30 22.90
C GLY A 45 12.44 7.67 22.33
N ALA A 46 13.72 8.01 22.18
CA ALA A 46 14.13 9.28 21.60
C ALA A 46 13.68 9.40 20.13
N ILE A 47 13.01 10.49 19.79
CA ILE A 47 12.72 10.86 18.39
C ILE A 47 14.03 11.39 17.80
N LEU A 48 14.53 10.73 16.77
CA LEU A 48 15.79 11.07 16.11
C LEU A 48 15.58 11.97 14.89
N ASP A 49 14.51 11.73 14.13
CA ASP A 49 14.19 12.50 12.93
C ASP A 49 12.69 12.40 12.59
N GLU A 50 12.20 13.31 11.77
CA GLU A 50 10.83 13.33 11.28
C GLU A 50 10.70 13.71 9.80
N LYS A 51 9.72 13.12 9.12
CA LYS A 51 9.29 13.50 7.77
C LYS A 51 7.81 13.82 7.78
N ALA A 52 7.46 15.08 7.58
CA ALA A 52 6.10 15.56 7.48
C ALA A 52 5.62 15.69 6.03
N PHE A 53 4.35 15.38 5.81
CA PHE A 53 3.60 15.57 4.58
C PHE A 53 2.37 16.42 4.92
N CYS A 54 2.17 17.52 4.18
CA CYS A 54 1.10 18.47 4.45
C CYS A 54 0.06 18.44 3.33
N ASN A 55 -1.22 18.53 3.71
CA ASN A 55 -2.36 18.53 2.78
C ASN A 55 -2.32 17.39 1.77
N ASP A 56 -1.95 16.20 2.24
CA ASP A 56 -1.74 15.00 1.44
C ASP A 56 -2.57 13.84 2.01
N PHE A 57 -2.58 12.71 1.32
CA PHE A 57 -3.20 11.49 1.76
C PHE A 57 -2.25 10.32 1.57
N ILE A 58 -1.85 9.71 2.67
CA ILE A 58 -1.02 8.51 2.68
C ILE A 58 -1.84 7.40 3.32
N ASN A 59 -2.16 6.37 2.54
CA ASN A 59 -2.98 5.27 3.03
C ASN A 59 -2.15 4.31 3.91
N LEU A 60 -2.02 4.62 5.19
CA LEU A 60 -1.24 3.81 6.14
C LEU A 60 -1.92 2.48 6.50
N ALA A 61 -3.20 2.30 6.17
CA ALA A 61 -3.88 1.04 6.43
C ALA A 61 -3.24 -0.09 5.61
N HIS A 62 -2.94 -1.22 6.26
CA HIS A 62 -2.40 -2.42 5.62
C HIS A 62 -1.12 -2.19 4.79
N SER A 63 -0.27 -1.26 5.22
CA SER A 63 1.00 -0.92 4.54
C SER A 63 0.81 -0.66 3.03
N ILE A 64 -0.31 -0.02 2.67
CA ILE A 64 -0.61 0.32 1.28
C ILE A 64 0.24 1.52 0.83
N GLY A 65 0.26 2.56 1.64
CA GLY A 65 0.92 3.84 1.35
C GLY A 65 2.31 3.96 1.94
N ALA A 66 2.79 2.98 2.71
CA ALA A 66 4.16 2.97 3.22
C ALA A 66 4.68 1.53 3.39
N TYR A 67 5.93 1.29 2.99
CA TYR A 67 6.58 -0.01 3.11
C TYR A 67 8.08 0.15 3.44
N LEU A 68 8.58 -0.68 4.37
CA LEU A 68 9.98 -0.70 4.80
C LEU A 68 10.65 -1.97 4.27
N TYR A 69 11.83 -1.84 3.68
CA TYR A 69 12.69 -2.92 3.25
C TYR A 69 14.13 -2.62 3.66
N GLU A 70 14.67 -3.41 4.59
CA GLU A 70 15.96 -3.15 5.22
C GLU A 70 16.02 -1.73 5.82
N ASP A 71 16.85 -0.84 5.26
CA ASP A 71 17.01 0.56 5.65
C ASP A 71 16.24 1.53 4.73
N LEU A 72 15.53 1.03 3.72
CA LEU A 72 14.77 1.84 2.76
C LEU A 72 13.28 1.86 3.07
N VAL A 73 12.68 3.05 3.03
CA VAL A 73 11.26 3.29 3.22
C VAL A 73 10.70 3.88 1.94
N CYS A 74 9.64 3.30 1.38
CA CYS A 74 8.86 3.93 0.32
C CYS A 74 7.52 4.40 0.87
N ILE A 75 7.11 5.62 0.50
CA ILE A 75 5.87 6.27 0.94
C ILE A 75 5.15 6.82 -0.29
N VAL A 76 3.87 6.49 -0.48
CA VAL A 76 3.03 7.01 -1.56
C VAL A 76 2.25 8.22 -1.10
N SER A 77 2.59 9.38 -1.65
CA SER A 77 1.70 10.53 -1.72
C SER A 77 0.59 10.22 -2.72
N LEU A 78 -0.59 9.82 -2.22
CA LEU A 78 -1.72 9.48 -3.10
C LEU A 78 -2.26 10.74 -3.77
N ARG A 79 -2.23 11.88 -3.07
CA ARG A 79 -2.82 13.12 -3.58
C ARG A 79 -1.95 13.75 -4.67
N TYR A 80 -0.63 13.66 -4.54
CA TYR A 80 0.32 14.24 -5.50
C TYR A 80 1.03 13.19 -6.37
N GLN A 81 0.59 11.94 -6.34
CA GLN A 81 1.07 10.86 -7.21
C GLN A 81 2.58 10.68 -7.22
N THR A 82 3.18 10.79 -6.03
CA THR A 82 4.63 10.72 -5.83
C THR A 82 4.99 9.61 -4.85
N ILE A 83 5.95 8.78 -5.22
CA ILE A 83 6.58 7.80 -4.34
C ILE A 83 7.86 8.44 -3.79
N HIS A 84 7.90 8.64 -2.48
CA HIS A 84 9.06 9.10 -1.74
C HIS A 84 9.86 7.89 -1.31
N VAL A 85 11.15 7.84 -1.63
CA VAL A 85 12.07 6.81 -1.15
C VAL A 85 13.02 7.47 -0.16
N LEU A 86 12.97 7.03 1.09
CA LEU A 86 13.83 7.49 2.17
C LEU A 86 14.76 6.37 2.63
N GLN A 87 15.96 6.72 3.06
CA GLN A 87 16.94 5.82 3.66
C GLN A 87 17.16 6.20 5.11
N ILE A 88 17.03 5.22 6.00
CA ILE A 88 17.38 5.32 7.41
C ILE A 88 18.89 5.18 7.53
N ARG A 89 19.58 6.22 7.98
CA ARG A 89 21.03 6.20 8.21
C ARG A 89 21.35 5.73 9.62
N ASP A 90 22.51 5.11 9.80
CA ASP A 90 23.01 4.69 11.11
C ASP A 90 23.16 5.87 12.09
N SER A 91 23.33 7.10 11.58
CA SER A 91 23.34 8.33 12.35
C SER A 91 21.99 8.72 12.97
N GLY A 92 20.91 8.01 12.64
CA GLY A 92 19.57 8.31 13.12
C GLY A 92 18.84 9.34 12.28
N ASN A 93 19.10 9.42 10.97
CA ASN A 93 18.47 10.38 10.07
C ASN A 93 17.65 9.70 8.96
N LEU A 94 16.56 10.35 8.55
CA LEU A 94 15.73 10.01 7.41
C LEU A 94 16.13 10.85 6.21
N VAL A 95 16.87 10.25 5.28
CA VAL A 95 17.34 10.95 4.07
C VAL A 95 16.45 10.57 2.89
N GLU A 96 15.78 11.53 2.25
CA GLU A 96 15.06 11.28 1.00
C GLU A 96 16.07 11.10 -0.13
N VAL A 97 16.16 9.89 -0.68
CA VAL A 97 17.14 9.49 -1.70
C VAL A 97 16.53 9.39 -3.09
N ARG A 98 15.20 9.43 -3.22
CA ARG A 98 14.52 9.48 -4.52
C ARG A 98 13.09 9.98 -4.39
N ARG A 99 12.61 10.66 -5.44
CA ARG A 99 11.18 10.89 -5.69
C ARG A 99 10.82 10.33 -7.06
N ILE A 100 9.73 9.57 -7.13
CA ILE A 100 9.26 8.95 -8.37
C ILE A 100 7.81 9.34 -8.59
N GLY A 101 7.52 10.06 -9.66
CA GLY A 101 6.17 10.55 -9.96
C GLY A 101 6.16 11.27 -11.30
N ALA A 102 5.96 12.59 -11.27
CA ALA A 102 6.10 13.47 -12.44
C ALA A 102 7.52 13.40 -13.03
N PHE A 103 8.52 13.25 -12.18
CA PHE A 103 9.92 13.02 -12.55
C PHE A 103 10.38 11.65 -12.04
N CYS A 104 11.32 11.04 -12.74
CA CYS A 104 11.88 9.73 -12.38
C CYS A 104 13.38 9.82 -12.06
N GLN A 105 14.05 10.88 -12.49
CA GLN A 105 15.43 11.22 -12.15
C GLN A 105 15.52 12.64 -11.57
N GLU A 106 16.57 12.90 -10.80
CA GLU A 106 16.77 14.20 -10.12
C GLU A 106 16.97 15.35 -11.10
N ASP A 107 17.63 15.09 -12.23
CA ASP A 107 17.96 16.11 -13.24
C ASP A 107 16.83 16.36 -14.26
N ASP A 108 15.72 15.59 -14.21
CA ASP A 108 14.61 15.69 -15.17
C ASP A 108 14.00 17.10 -15.18
N GLU A 109 13.83 17.70 -14.00
CA GLU A 109 13.22 19.03 -13.84
C GLU A 109 14.11 20.11 -14.48
N LEU A 110 15.42 20.07 -14.23
CA LEU A 110 16.38 20.99 -14.83
C LEU A 110 16.47 20.85 -16.35
N TYR A 111 16.41 19.61 -16.86
CA TYR A 111 16.42 19.34 -18.30
C TYR A 111 15.18 19.92 -18.98
N LEU A 112 14.01 19.78 -18.37
CA LEU A 112 12.76 20.34 -18.90
C LEU A 112 12.74 21.87 -18.84
N HIS A 113 13.26 22.49 -17.78
CA HIS A 113 13.34 23.95 -17.70
C HIS A 113 14.33 24.55 -18.71
N SER A 114 15.47 23.90 -18.94
CA SER A 114 16.47 24.36 -19.91
C SER A 114 15.98 24.27 -21.37
N HIS A 115 15.06 23.35 -21.67
CA HIS A 115 14.46 23.18 -23.00
C HIS A 115 13.01 23.72 -23.09
N GLY A 116 12.52 24.35 -22.01
CA GLY A 116 11.10 24.58 -21.73
C GLY A 116 10.51 25.92 -22.16
N GLN A 117 11.12 26.67 -23.08
CA GLN A 117 10.45 27.85 -23.67
C GLN A 117 9.27 27.50 -24.61
N ALA A 118 9.00 26.21 -24.88
CA ALA A 118 8.04 25.77 -25.90
C ALA A 118 6.77 25.05 -25.38
N ALA A 119 6.55 24.91 -24.06
CA ALA A 119 5.48 24.04 -23.54
C ALA A 119 4.46 24.72 -22.61
N GLN A 120 4.17 26.01 -22.82
CA GLN A 120 2.92 26.57 -22.26
C GLN A 120 1.74 26.07 -23.10
N GLY A 121 1.13 24.96 -22.67
CA GLY A 121 -0.18 24.51 -23.17
C GLY A 121 -0.28 23.06 -23.65
N SER A 122 0.77 22.25 -23.63
CA SER A 122 0.67 20.82 -23.93
C SER A 122 0.68 20.00 -22.64
N SER A 123 -0.35 19.16 -22.47
CA SER A 123 -0.46 18.19 -21.38
C SER A 123 0.53 17.04 -21.61
N PHE A 124 1.82 17.31 -21.50
CA PHE A 124 2.81 16.24 -21.50
C PHE A 124 2.56 15.38 -20.24
N LEU A 125 2.52 14.07 -20.40
CA LEU A 125 2.46 13.13 -19.27
C LEU A 125 3.90 12.71 -18.98
N PRO A 126 4.60 13.31 -18.01
CA PRO A 126 6.00 13.00 -17.76
C PRO A 126 6.17 11.78 -16.85
N GLY A 127 7.43 11.39 -16.63
CA GLY A 127 7.84 10.48 -15.57
C GLY A 127 7.21 9.10 -15.66
N ILE A 128 6.64 8.63 -14.54
CA ILE A 128 6.21 7.24 -14.42
C ILE A 128 4.99 6.92 -15.30
N LYS A 129 4.10 7.89 -15.54
CA LYS A 129 2.95 7.72 -16.44
C LYS A 129 3.42 7.56 -17.90
N GLN A 130 4.42 8.36 -18.31
CA GLN A 130 5.06 8.22 -19.64
C GLN A 130 5.62 6.82 -19.85
N ARG A 131 6.36 6.33 -18.85
CA ARG A 131 7.02 5.02 -18.87
C ARG A 131 5.99 3.89 -18.91
N LEU A 132 4.88 4.04 -18.20
CA LEU A 132 3.74 3.12 -18.24
C LEU A 132 3.10 3.05 -19.62
N LEU A 133 2.75 4.19 -20.21
CA LEU A 133 2.15 4.24 -21.55
C LEU A 133 3.09 3.67 -22.61
N SER A 134 4.38 4.02 -22.53
CA SER A 134 5.41 3.51 -23.43
C SER A 134 5.55 1.99 -23.34
N PHE A 135 5.52 1.42 -22.13
CA PHE A 135 5.55 -0.02 -21.93
C PHE A 135 4.32 -0.71 -22.54
N ILE A 136 3.11 -0.20 -22.26
CA ILE A 136 1.85 -0.76 -22.79
C ILE A 136 1.85 -0.71 -24.33
N PHE A 137 2.27 0.42 -24.90
CA PHE A 137 2.38 0.58 -26.34
C PHE A 137 3.36 -0.42 -26.95
N ARG A 138 4.61 -0.47 -26.46
CA ARG A 138 5.66 -1.38 -26.97
C ARG A 138 5.23 -2.84 -26.85
N LYS A 139 4.63 -3.23 -25.72
CA LYS A 139 4.11 -4.58 -25.51
C LYS A 139 3.04 -4.91 -26.55
N THR A 140 2.05 -4.03 -26.73
CA THR A 140 0.96 -4.23 -27.70
C THR A 140 1.48 -4.25 -29.15
N TRP A 141 2.46 -3.41 -29.47
CA TRP A 141 3.09 -3.36 -30.80
C TRP A 141 3.77 -4.67 -31.16
N ASN A 142 4.44 -5.29 -30.19
CA ASN A 142 5.21 -6.52 -30.36
C ASN A 142 4.37 -7.81 -30.27
N GLU A 143 3.09 -7.74 -29.86
CA GLU A 143 2.21 -8.91 -29.81
C GLU A 143 1.81 -9.44 -31.19
N GLU A 144 1.77 -8.57 -32.21
CA GLU A 144 1.27 -8.92 -33.55
C GLU A 144 2.36 -8.72 -34.63
N PRO A 145 2.81 -9.79 -35.32
CA PRO A 145 3.82 -9.69 -36.37
C PRO A 145 3.29 -9.07 -37.66
N ASP A 146 2.01 -9.25 -38.00
CA ASP A 146 1.44 -8.67 -39.23
C ASP A 146 1.20 -7.16 -39.09
N GLN A 147 1.64 -6.38 -40.07
CA GLN A 147 1.58 -4.91 -39.99
C GLN A 147 0.14 -4.37 -39.98
N THR A 148 -0.77 -4.99 -40.72
CA THR A 148 -2.17 -4.53 -40.81
C THR A 148 -2.96 -4.90 -39.56
N LEU A 149 -2.79 -6.12 -39.07
CA LEU A 149 -3.40 -6.58 -37.82
C LEU A 149 -2.84 -5.82 -36.62
N ARG A 150 -1.54 -5.47 -36.62
CA ARG A 150 -0.91 -4.68 -35.54
C ARG A 150 -1.57 -3.33 -35.36
N VAL A 151 -1.85 -2.61 -36.44
CA VAL A 151 -2.52 -1.29 -36.36
C VAL A 151 -3.94 -1.44 -35.80
N GLN A 152 -4.68 -2.48 -36.21
CA GLN A 152 -6.01 -2.76 -35.65
C GLN A 152 -5.95 -3.13 -34.17
N HIS A 153 -4.97 -3.95 -33.79
CA HIS A 153 -4.75 -4.38 -32.42
C HIS A 153 -4.39 -3.20 -31.50
N LEU A 154 -3.51 -2.30 -31.94
CA LEU A 154 -3.19 -1.06 -31.23
C LEU A 154 -4.42 -0.15 -31.08
N LYS A 155 -5.23 0.01 -32.14
CA LYS A 155 -6.47 0.77 -32.06
C LYS A 155 -7.39 0.22 -30.98
N LYS A 156 -7.56 -1.11 -30.94
CA LYS A 156 -8.47 -1.78 -30.02
C LYS A 156 -7.95 -1.84 -28.57
N LYS A 157 -6.66 -2.12 -28.36
CA LYS A 157 -6.09 -2.33 -27.03
C LYS A 157 -5.48 -1.06 -26.42
N PHE A 158 -4.81 -0.23 -27.20
CA PHE A 158 -4.11 0.94 -26.70
C PHE A 158 -4.92 2.23 -26.88
N TYR A 159 -5.26 2.59 -28.12
CA TYR A 159 -5.90 3.89 -28.39
C TYR A 159 -7.32 3.97 -27.85
N PHE A 160 -8.11 2.90 -27.93
CA PHE A 160 -9.46 2.85 -27.37
C PHE A 160 -9.47 3.05 -25.84
N HIS A 161 -8.45 2.55 -25.14
CA HIS A 161 -8.30 2.65 -23.69
C HIS A 161 -7.31 3.73 -23.25
N PHE A 162 -6.91 4.63 -24.16
CA PHE A 162 -5.81 5.55 -23.88
C PHE A 162 -6.12 6.44 -22.68
N GLN A 163 -7.33 7.02 -22.63
CA GLN A 163 -7.75 7.86 -21.51
C GLN A 163 -7.81 7.07 -20.20
N ASP A 164 -8.30 5.84 -20.23
CA ASP A 164 -8.32 4.95 -19.06
C ASP A 164 -6.92 4.76 -18.47
N TYR A 165 -5.88 4.66 -19.31
CA TYR A 165 -4.49 4.55 -18.88
C TYR A 165 -3.92 5.85 -18.32
N VAL A 166 -4.30 7.00 -18.90
CA VAL A 166 -3.90 8.32 -18.42
C VAL A 166 -4.46 8.59 -17.02
N ASP A 167 -5.69 8.15 -16.77
CA ASP A 167 -6.42 8.36 -15.53
C ASP A 167 -6.03 7.39 -14.41
N LEU A 168 -5.16 6.41 -14.70
CA LEU A 168 -4.58 5.54 -13.68
C LEU A 168 -3.78 6.35 -12.67
N ILE A 169 -4.01 6.07 -11.39
CA ILE A 169 -3.26 6.59 -10.26
C ILE A 169 -2.50 5.48 -9.54
N ILE A 170 -1.36 5.82 -8.94
CA ILE A 170 -0.57 4.98 -8.04
C ILE A 170 -1.36 4.83 -6.74
N TRP A 171 -1.79 3.60 -6.45
CA TRP A 171 -2.53 3.27 -5.24
C TRP A 171 -1.68 2.66 -4.15
N LYS A 172 -0.62 1.94 -4.53
CA LYS A 172 0.22 1.15 -3.62
C LYS A 172 1.62 1.04 -4.18
N VAL A 173 2.61 1.04 -3.30
CA VAL A 173 4.00 0.72 -3.61
C VAL A 173 4.56 -0.24 -2.55
N GLN A 174 5.41 -1.17 -2.98
CA GLN A 174 6.21 -2.03 -2.10
C GLN A 174 7.56 -2.28 -2.74
N PHE A 175 8.60 -2.52 -1.95
CA PHE A 175 9.88 -3.01 -2.47
C PHE A 175 9.76 -4.50 -2.79
N LEU A 176 10.36 -4.91 -3.91
CA LEU A 176 10.70 -6.32 -4.17
C LEU A 176 12.13 -6.61 -3.73
N ASP A 177 13.01 -5.64 -3.96
CA ASP A 177 14.40 -5.60 -3.52
C ASP A 177 14.85 -4.11 -3.48
N ARG A 178 16.16 -3.86 -3.32
CA ARG A 178 16.72 -2.50 -3.27
C ARG A 178 16.56 -1.68 -4.56
N HIS A 179 16.34 -2.31 -5.71
CA HIS A 179 16.29 -1.68 -7.03
C HIS A 179 14.88 -1.69 -7.63
N HIS A 180 14.02 -2.63 -7.24
CA HIS A 180 12.72 -2.85 -7.86
C HIS A 180 11.55 -2.52 -6.93
N LEU A 181 10.62 -1.73 -7.45
CA LEU A 181 9.33 -1.44 -6.84
C LEU A 181 8.23 -2.26 -7.50
N PHE A 182 7.30 -2.75 -6.68
CA PHE A 182 6.01 -3.28 -7.12
C PHE A 182 4.95 -2.21 -6.92
N ILE A 183 4.38 -1.72 -8.02
CA ILE A 183 3.47 -0.57 -8.04
C ILE A 183 2.10 -1.02 -8.51
N LYS A 184 1.05 -0.67 -7.75
CA LYS A 184 -0.33 -0.86 -8.17
C LYS A 184 -0.87 0.45 -8.75
N PHE A 185 -1.29 0.39 -10.01
CA PHE A 185 -2.05 1.43 -10.68
C PHE A 185 -3.53 1.06 -10.72
N GLY A 186 -4.42 2.05 -10.64
CA GLY A 186 -5.86 1.86 -10.73
C GLY A 186 -6.62 3.17 -10.83
N SER A 187 -7.91 3.12 -11.17
CA SER A 187 -8.78 4.30 -11.23
C SER A 187 -8.99 4.94 -9.85
N VAL A 188 -9.18 6.26 -9.82
CA VAL A 188 -9.49 7.06 -8.62
C VAL A 188 -10.76 6.56 -7.90
N ASP A 189 -11.77 6.10 -8.66
CA ASP A 189 -13.06 5.64 -8.12
C ASP A 189 -13.02 4.24 -7.49
N GLY A 190 -11.90 3.52 -7.66
CA GLY A 190 -11.72 2.14 -7.19
C GLY A 190 -11.77 1.96 -5.67
N GLY A 191 -11.75 3.05 -4.90
CA GLY A 191 -11.91 3.07 -3.44
C GLY A 191 -13.36 3.21 -2.94
N VAL A 192 -14.27 3.73 -3.75
CA VAL A 192 -15.65 4.09 -3.31
C VAL A 192 -16.72 3.20 -3.96
N SER A 193 -16.46 2.62 -5.12
CA SER A 193 -17.47 1.80 -5.82
C SER A 193 -17.43 0.32 -5.39
N ARG A 194 -18.53 -0.14 -4.79
CA ARG A 194 -18.82 -1.57 -4.51
C ARG A 194 -19.28 -2.35 -5.76
N SER A 195 -19.23 -1.75 -6.96
CA SER A 195 -19.60 -2.42 -8.20
C SER A 195 -18.61 -3.53 -8.56
N THR A 196 -19.13 -4.70 -8.89
CA THR A 196 -18.35 -5.91 -9.18
C THR A 196 -17.68 -5.91 -10.55
N GLU A 197 -17.93 -4.91 -11.40
CA GLU A 197 -17.56 -4.94 -12.80
C GLU A 197 -16.62 -3.76 -13.12
N GLN A 198 -15.38 -4.08 -13.53
CA GLN A 198 -14.41 -3.17 -14.17
C GLN A 198 -13.55 -2.21 -13.32
N ASN A 199 -13.08 -2.61 -12.12
CA ASN A 199 -11.91 -1.93 -11.56
C ASN A 199 -10.64 -2.36 -12.33
N LEU A 200 -10.31 -1.63 -13.40
CA LEU A 200 -9.07 -1.77 -14.15
C LEU A 200 -7.90 -1.51 -13.18
N ALA A 201 -7.17 -2.56 -12.83
CA ALA A 201 -6.00 -2.47 -11.97
C ALA A 201 -4.81 -3.11 -12.67
N PHE A 202 -3.71 -2.37 -12.70
CA PHE A 202 -2.44 -2.83 -13.24
C PHE A 202 -1.40 -2.94 -12.14
N PHE A 203 -0.55 -3.93 -12.25
CA PHE A 203 0.58 -4.13 -11.36
C PHE A 203 1.85 -4.06 -12.20
N ALA A 204 2.72 -3.13 -11.86
CA ALA A 204 3.97 -2.90 -12.56
C ALA A 204 5.16 -3.26 -11.66
N VAL A 205 6.19 -3.85 -12.26
CA VAL A 205 7.53 -3.89 -11.66
C VAL A 205 8.32 -2.74 -12.26
N TYR A 206 8.77 -1.81 -11.44
CA TYR A 206 9.53 -0.63 -11.83
C TYR A 206 10.96 -0.73 -11.29
N ASN A 207 11.95 -0.65 -12.17
CA ASN A 207 13.34 -0.57 -11.79
C ASN A 207 13.69 0.90 -11.51
N MET A 208 14.11 1.20 -10.30
CA MET A 208 14.40 2.56 -9.88
C MET A 208 15.68 3.10 -10.54
N GLU A 209 16.67 2.25 -10.84
CA GLU A 209 17.97 2.62 -11.39
C GLU A 209 17.89 2.91 -12.89
N THR A 210 17.34 1.98 -13.68
CA THR A 210 17.14 2.19 -15.12
C THR A 210 15.94 3.07 -15.41
N THR A 211 15.09 3.31 -14.42
CA THR A 211 13.81 4.02 -14.52
C THR A 211 12.82 3.33 -15.45
N GLU A 212 12.94 2.03 -15.71
CA GLU A 212 12.07 1.32 -16.64
C GLU A 212 10.96 0.53 -15.93
N ILE A 213 9.81 0.39 -16.61
CA ILE A 213 8.85 -0.66 -16.26
C ILE A 213 9.34 -1.97 -16.87
N VAL A 214 9.66 -2.93 -16.00
CA VAL A 214 10.18 -4.25 -16.36
C VAL A 214 9.03 -5.16 -16.80
N SER A 215 7.92 -5.13 -16.07
CA SER A 215 6.75 -5.97 -16.37
C SER A 215 5.46 -5.30 -15.94
N LEU A 216 4.36 -5.65 -16.64
CA LEU A 216 3.02 -5.15 -16.37
C LEU A 216 1.99 -6.27 -16.46
N TYR A 217 1.17 -6.38 -15.41
CA TYR A 217 0.12 -7.38 -15.28
C TYR A 217 -1.25 -6.69 -15.13
N GLN A 218 -2.21 -7.05 -15.98
CA GLN A 218 -3.61 -6.62 -15.89
C GLN A 218 -4.40 -7.64 -15.06
N PHE A 219 -5.16 -7.18 -14.06
CA PHE A 219 -5.67 -8.10 -13.03
C PHE A 219 -7.19 -8.28 -13.00
N VAL A 220 -7.62 -9.55 -12.89
CA VAL A 220 -8.99 -9.94 -12.49
C VAL A 220 -8.95 -10.58 -11.08
N LYS A 221 -9.11 -9.72 -10.09
CA LYS A 221 -9.58 -9.88 -8.69
C LYS A 221 -9.07 -10.96 -7.71
N LYS A 222 -8.37 -12.06 -8.03
CA LYS A 222 -8.13 -13.12 -6.99
C LYS A 222 -6.71 -13.51 -6.56
N MET A 223 -5.70 -13.60 -7.43
CA MET A 223 -4.40 -14.21 -7.02
C MET A 223 -3.34 -13.24 -6.48
N MET A 224 -3.28 -11.99 -6.99
CA MET A 224 -2.25 -11.02 -6.61
C MET A 224 -2.66 -10.07 -5.49
N ALA A 225 -3.90 -10.15 -4.98
CA ALA A 225 -4.34 -9.33 -3.85
C ALA A 225 -3.55 -9.62 -2.55
N SER A 226 -2.87 -10.77 -2.48
CA SER A 226 -1.98 -11.18 -1.39
C SER A 226 -0.50 -10.97 -1.67
N LEU A 227 -0.14 -10.39 -2.82
CA LEU A 227 1.25 -10.22 -3.23
C LEU A 227 1.66 -8.74 -3.34
N PRO A 228 2.90 -8.43 -2.94
CA PRO A 228 3.77 -9.23 -2.09
C PRO A 228 3.19 -9.46 -0.69
N TYR A 229 3.57 -10.61 -0.13
CA TYR A 229 3.19 -11.12 1.19
C TYR A 229 3.42 -10.07 2.29
N THR A 230 2.46 -9.92 3.21
CA THR A 230 2.67 -9.04 4.38
C THR A 230 3.69 -9.65 5.33
N CYS A 231 4.37 -8.84 6.13
CA CYS A 231 5.35 -9.30 7.12
C CYS A 231 4.77 -10.40 8.03
N GLN A 232 3.46 -10.34 8.33
CA GLN A 232 2.76 -11.37 9.09
C GLN A 232 2.76 -12.74 8.40
N SER A 233 2.58 -12.80 7.08
CA SER A 233 2.61 -14.07 6.35
C SER A 233 4.00 -14.71 6.28
N GLN A 234 5.06 -13.94 6.54
CA GLN A 234 6.42 -14.44 6.71
C GLN A 234 6.81 -14.59 8.20
N SER A 235 5.91 -14.25 9.12
CA SER A 235 6.20 -14.28 10.55
C SER A 235 6.38 -15.73 11.02
N PRO A 236 7.42 -16.04 11.83
CA PRO A 236 7.58 -17.34 12.46
C PRO A 236 6.61 -17.55 13.64
N SER A 237 5.47 -16.85 13.65
CA SER A 237 4.58 -16.84 14.81
C SER A 237 3.94 -18.22 15.00
N PRO A 238 4.01 -18.82 16.21
CA PRO A 238 3.45 -20.15 16.46
C PRO A 238 1.92 -20.19 16.31
N TYR A 239 1.25 -19.03 16.29
CA TYR A 239 -0.20 -18.94 16.10
C TYR A 239 -0.66 -19.35 14.69
N PHE A 240 0.21 -19.20 13.69
CA PHE A 240 -0.07 -19.61 12.31
C PHE A 240 0.50 -20.98 11.94
N ASP A 241 1.13 -21.66 12.90
CA ASP A 241 1.60 -23.02 12.69
C ASP A 241 0.42 -24.00 12.75
N LEU A 242 -0.02 -24.44 11.56
CA LEU A 242 -1.11 -25.39 11.38
C LEU A 242 -0.81 -26.79 11.97
N THR A 243 0.45 -27.07 12.32
CA THR A 243 0.83 -28.30 13.06
C THR A 243 0.56 -28.18 14.57
N LEU A 244 0.48 -26.96 15.09
CA LEU A 244 0.20 -26.67 16.50
C LEU A 244 -1.28 -26.40 16.76
N PHE A 245 -1.92 -25.60 15.90
CA PHE A 245 -3.29 -25.13 16.11
C PHE A 245 -4.20 -25.35 14.91
N ARG A 246 -5.46 -25.71 15.20
CA ARG A 246 -6.60 -25.63 14.29
C ARG A 246 -7.44 -24.40 14.65
N TYR A 247 -7.77 -23.60 13.64
CA TYR A 247 -8.62 -22.42 13.75
C TYR A 247 -9.43 -22.25 12.45
N ASP A 248 -10.45 -21.41 12.48
CA ASP A 248 -11.25 -21.11 11.28
C ASP A 248 -10.51 -20.10 10.38
N GLU A 249 -9.95 -20.59 9.28
CA GLU A 249 -9.21 -19.78 8.30
C GLU A 249 -10.06 -18.69 7.62
N LYS A 250 -11.41 -18.83 7.65
CA LYS A 250 -12.31 -17.78 7.16
C LYS A 250 -12.29 -16.57 8.07
N LEU A 251 -12.01 -16.76 9.36
CA LEU A 251 -11.99 -15.70 10.37
C LEU A 251 -10.60 -15.12 10.56
N ILE A 252 -9.55 -15.93 10.41
CA ILE A 252 -8.17 -15.50 10.64
C ILE A 252 -7.19 -16.23 9.74
N SER A 253 -6.24 -15.49 9.16
CA SER A 253 -5.20 -16.08 8.31
C SER A 253 -3.89 -15.32 8.45
N ALA A 254 -2.78 -15.99 8.17
CA ALA A 254 -1.46 -15.36 8.08
C ALA A 254 -1.40 -14.29 6.98
N ILE A 255 -2.23 -14.45 5.93
CA ILE A 255 -2.45 -13.44 4.90
C ILE A 255 -3.32 -12.33 5.48
N ASP A 256 -2.80 -11.11 5.51
CA ASP A 256 -3.54 -9.93 5.95
C ASP A 256 -4.69 -9.64 4.98
N ARG A 257 -5.92 -9.85 5.44
CA ARG A 257 -7.13 -9.52 4.70
C ARG A 257 -8.19 -9.04 5.68
N HIS A 258 -8.85 -7.94 5.33
CA HIS A 258 -10.08 -7.49 5.97
C HIS A 258 -11.10 -8.64 6.08
N ARG A 259 -11.55 -8.92 7.30
CA ARG A 259 -12.62 -9.87 7.59
C ARG A 259 -13.79 -9.14 8.25
N ASN A 260 -14.99 -9.62 8.01
CA ASN A 260 -16.14 -9.15 8.79
C ASN A 260 -15.89 -9.51 10.25
N CYS A 261 -16.09 -8.54 11.13
CA CYS A 261 -15.95 -8.77 12.56
C CYS A 261 -16.93 -9.86 13.02
N THR A 262 -16.43 -10.84 13.78
CA THR A 262 -17.28 -11.86 14.38
C THR A 262 -17.67 -11.48 15.80
N GLU A 263 -18.93 -11.75 16.16
CA GLU A 263 -19.38 -11.66 17.55
C GLU A 263 -18.88 -12.85 18.38
N HIS A 264 -18.63 -13.99 17.72
CA HIS A 264 -18.13 -15.18 18.40
C HIS A 264 -16.61 -15.20 18.53
N PRO A 265 -16.07 -15.75 19.64
CA PRO A 265 -14.63 -15.86 19.83
C PRO A 265 -14.01 -16.81 18.81
N ILE A 266 -12.89 -16.41 18.22
CA ILE A 266 -12.05 -17.25 17.38
C ILE A 266 -11.27 -18.19 18.31
N LYS A 267 -11.46 -19.50 18.15
CA LYS A 267 -10.84 -20.53 19.00
C LYS A 267 -9.62 -21.12 18.30
N PHE A 268 -8.51 -21.19 19.02
CA PHE A 268 -7.32 -21.94 18.63
C PHE A 268 -7.31 -23.26 19.39
N ILE A 269 -7.56 -24.34 18.65
CA ILE A 269 -7.68 -25.69 19.18
C ILE A 269 -6.36 -26.42 18.97
N SER A 270 -5.84 -27.10 19.99
CA SER A 270 -4.61 -27.89 19.86
C SER A 270 -4.79 -29.02 18.84
N VAL A 271 -3.87 -29.15 17.89
CA VAL A 271 -3.86 -30.30 16.96
C VAL A 271 -3.62 -31.60 17.73
N ARG A 272 -2.72 -31.58 18.73
CA ARG A 272 -2.38 -32.75 19.56
C ARG A 272 -3.52 -33.17 20.50
N GLN A 273 -4.40 -32.23 20.86
CA GLN A 273 -5.51 -32.45 21.79
C GLN A 273 -6.78 -31.80 21.21
N PRO A 274 -7.52 -32.50 20.34
CA PRO A 274 -8.58 -31.91 19.49
C PRO A 274 -9.74 -31.23 20.23
N ASN A 275 -9.90 -31.51 21.52
CA ASN A 275 -10.96 -30.93 22.36
C ASN A 275 -10.44 -29.83 23.31
N VAL A 276 -9.14 -29.50 23.24
CA VAL A 276 -8.52 -28.52 24.13
C VAL A 276 -8.32 -27.21 23.37
N VAL A 277 -9.14 -26.23 23.72
CA VAL A 277 -8.95 -24.83 23.29
C VAL A 277 -7.79 -24.24 24.08
N LYS A 278 -6.69 -23.90 23.41
CA LYS A 278 -5.49 -23.33 24.04
C LYS A 278 -5.54 -21.82 24.11
N PHE A 279 -6.28 -21.18 23.21
CA PHE A 279 -6.37 -19.73 23.13
C PHE A 279 -7.67 -19.30 22.46
N LYS A 280 -8.20 -18.12 22.83
CA LYS A 280 -9.40 -17.52 22.25
C LYS A 280 -9.13 -16.05 21.99
N ILE A 281 -9.48 -15.58 20.80
CA ILE A 281 -9.51 -14.16 20.48
C ILE A 281 -10.97 -13.72 20.46
N LYS A 282 -11.30 -12.70 21.23
CA LYS A 282 -12.62 -12.05 21.18
C LYS A 282 -12.45 -10.72 20.45
N PRO A 283 -12.82 -10.62 19.16
CA PRO A 283 -12.70 -9.35 18.46
C PRO A 283 -13.72 -8.35 19.02
N GLY A 284 -14.96 -8.79 19.29
CA GLY A 284 -16.06 -7.92 19.72
C GLY A 284 -15.83 -7.17 21.05
N SER A 285 -16.48 -6.02 21.18
CA SER A 285 -16.49 -5.23 22.41
C SER A 285 -17.34 -5.90 23.50
N ASP A 286 -16.83 -5.99 24.74
CA ASP A 286 -17.63 -6.40 25.90
C ASP A 286 -18.70 -5.36 26.30
N SER A 287 -18.70 -4.17 25.67
CA SER A 287 -19.75 -3.16 25.82
C SER A 287 -21.00 -3.58 25.02
N GLY A 288 -22.06 -3.96 25.72
CA GLY A 288 -23.37 -4.37 25.17
C GLY A 288 -24.17 -3.26 24.46
N ALA A 289 -23.53 -2.48 23.59
CA ALA A 289 -24.21 -1.49 22.76
C ALA A 289 -24.54 -2.08 21.39
N SER A 290 -25.82 -2.36 21.20
CA SER A 290 -26.45 -2.73 19.95
C SER A 290 -26.26 -1.62 18.91
N ASP A 291 -25.35 -1.82 17.97
CA ASP A 291 -25.58 -1.31 16.63
C ASP A 291 -25.10 -2.34 15.60
N SER A 292 -25.96 -3.32 15.39
CA SER A 292 -25.77 -4.46 14.48
C SER A 292 -25.84 -4.08 13.00
N ARG A 293 -25.99 -2.78 12.68
CA ARG A 293 -26.08 -2.29 11.29
C ARG A 293 -24.75 -1.80 10.70
N ALA A 294 -23.77 -1.43 11.53
CA ALA A 294 -22.48 -0.98 11.02
C ALA A 294 -21.58 -2.17 10.65
N LYS A 295 -21.24 -2.32 9.36
CA LYS A 295 -20.26 -3.32 8.90
C LYS A 295 -18.89 -3.02 9.53
N ARG A 296 -18.52 -3.77 10.57
CA ARG A 296 -17.21 -3.68 11.20
C ARG A 296 -16.24 -4.63 10.52
N ILE A 297 -15.06 -4.13 10.21
CA ILE A 297 -13.97 -4.91 9.64
C ILE A 297 -12.93 -5.15 10.73
N SER A 298 -12.44 -6.38 10.83
CA SER A 298 -11.37 -6.76 11.76
C SER A 298 -10.13 -7.23 11.00
N SER A 299 -8.96 -6.82 11.48
CA SER A 299 -7.65 -7.38 11.14
C SER A 299 -6.93 -7.85 12.41
N PHE A 300 -6.00 -8.78 12.25
CA PHE A 300 -5.31 -9.42 13.37
C PHE A 300 -3.81 -9.36 13.15
N LEU A 301 -3.07 -8.88 14.15
CA LEU A 301 -1.60 -8.86 14.15
C LEU A 301 -1.06 -9.81 15.21
N PHE A 302 -0.19 -10.74 14.83
CA PHE A 302 0.42 -11.67 15.78
C PHE A 302 1.89 -11.35 16.01
N HIS A 303 2.31 -11.38 17.27
CA HIS A 303 3.71 -11.21 17.58
C HIS A 303 4.50 -12.43 17.08
N PRO A 304 5.69 -12.24 16.49
CA PRO A 304 6.51 -13.33 15.97
C PRO A 304 7.06 -14.31 17.01
N PHE A 305 7.03 -13.97 18.30
CA PHE A 305 7.78 -14.67 19.35
C PHE A 305 7.00 -14.73 20.66
N PHE A 306 6.48 -13.58 21.12
CA PHE A 306 5.70 -13.52 22.35
C PHE A 306 4.27 -14.03 22.15
N PRO A 307 3.63 -14.55 23.22
CA PRO A 307 2.26 -15.05 23.21
C PRO A 307 1.24 -13.89 23.19
N LEU A 308 1.35 -13.03 22.18
CA LEU A 308 0.67 -11.75 22.03
C LEU A 308 0.02 -11.66 20.65
N ALA A 309 -1.23 -11.22 20.62
CA ALA A 309 -1.93 -10.86 19.39
C ALA A 309 -2.70 -9.55 19.58
N LEU A 310 -2.86 -8.78 18.51
CA LEU A 310 -3.70 -7.59 18.45
C LEU A 310 -4.88 -7.87 17.53
N SER A 311 -6.08 -7.43 17.91
CA SER A 311 -7.20 -7.32 16.98
C SER A 311 -7.53 -5.85 16.77
N ILE A 312 -7.51 -5.41 15.52
CA ILE A 312 -7.77 -4.04 15.12
C ILE A 312 -9.14 -4.02 14.45
N GLN A 313 -10.05 -3.21 14.96
CA GLN A 313 -11.42 -3.07 14.45
C GLN A 313 -11.61 -1.69 13.85
N GLN A 314 -12.12 -1.67 12.62
CA GLN A 314 -12.45 -0.47 11.90
C GLN A 314 -13.94 -0.46 11.59
N THR A 315 -14.59 0.65 11.96
CA THR A 315 -15.97 0.95 11.62
C THR A 315 -15.97 2.27 10.85
N TYR A 316 -16.74 2.34 9.77
CA TYR A 316 -16.80 3.55 8.94
C TYR A 316 -17.16 4.77 9.79
N MET A 317 -16.39 5.85 9.66
CA MET A 317 -16.54 7.11 10.41
C MET A 317 -16.44 6.98 11.94
N GLN A 318 -15.83 5.92 12.47
CA GLN A 318 -15.54 5.78 13.89
C GLN A 318 -14.03 5.56 14.14
N PRO A 319 -13.53 5.89 15.34
CA PRO A 319 -12.15 5.60 15.72
C PRO A 319 -11.83 4.11 15.63
N THR A 320 -10.60 3.80 15.25
CA THR A 320 -10.08 2.43 15.25
C THR A 320 -9.98 1.91 16.69
N VAL A 321 -10.54 0.74 16.97
CA VAL A 321 -10.42 0.07 18.27
C VAL A 321 -9.35 -1.01 18.19
N VAL A 322 -8.40 -1.02 19.13
CA VAL A 322 -7.32 -2.03 19.19
C VAL A 322 -7.42 -2.79 20.50
N ASN A 323 -7.64 -4.10 20.42
CA ASN A 323 -7.64 -4.99 21.58
C ASN A 323 -6.35 -5.80 21.62
N VAL A 324 -5.76 -5.91 22.80
CA VAL A 324 -4.54 -6.66 23.06
C VAL A 324 -4.88 -8.00 23.72
N HIS A 325 -4.50 -9.10 23.08
CA HIS A 325 -4.78 -10.46 23.52
C HIS A 325 -3.49 -11.12 23.99
N PHE A 326 -3.42 -11.42 25.28
CA PHE A 326 -2.31 -12.16 25.87
C PHE A 326 -2.72 -13.61 26.12
N ARG A 327 -1.85 -14.54 25.76
CA ARG A 327 -1.94 -15.92 26.21
C ARG A 327 -1.01 -16.08 27.42
N ARG A 328 -1.59 -16.33 28.58
CA ARG A 328 -0.88 -16.69 29.82
C ARG A 328 -0.35 -18.12 29.74
#